data_AF-A0A9K3P8W4-F1
#
_entry.id   AF-A0A9K3P8W4-F1
#
_cell.length_a   1.000
_cell.length_b   1.000
_cell.length_c   1.000
_cell.angle_alpha   90.00
_cell.angle_beta   90.00
_cell.angle_gamma   90.00
#
_symmetry.space_group_name_H-M   'P 1'
#
loop_
_entity.id
_entity.type
_entity.pdbx_description
1 polymer ?
#
loop_
_entity_poly.entity_id
_entity_poly.type
_entity_poly.pdbx_seq_one_letter_code
_entity_poly.pdbx_strand_id
1 'polypeptide(L)'
;MVSVEEAVFDYICPFLGCLIASTLFAAPINDLRKSLRERTLGSLNPNPWAILTGNCLGWCSYAYYTNDPFILASNLPGLVLSFWLNMGAAKLQYLAQVDAAIANRLDKSTEHATIGTTLQENIKESLIYSPQDVLFLRVVIIWSSVLVCVGWLGYFQGHETQAIGAMVNINMIFFYAAPLQTMKTVIDTKCSDSIHSPTITLNCVNAAFWFLYGVARRDIVVWGPNSLGLCLGISQVALCLWYPKSGRQGGGGEMEFEPVSTLDADPDDSDDEPEGIHPIPVTL
;
A
#
# COMPACT_ATOMS: atom_id res chain seq x y z
N MET A 1 30.81 14.49 28.93
CA MET A 1 29.53 15.20 28.78
C MET A 1 29.20 15.11 27.29
N VAL A 2 28.10 14.46 26.93
CA VAL A 2 27.68 14.31 25.52
C VAL A 2 27.42 15.70 24.96
N SER A 3 27.92 16.01 23.76
CA SER A 3 27.67 17.31 23.14
C SER A 3 26.19 17.45 22.76
N VAL A 4 25.66 18.68 22.65
CA VAL A 4 24.25 18.88 22.25
C VAL A 4 23.99 18.29 20.86
N GLU A 5 24.96 18.43 19.95
CA GLU A 5 24.88 17.89 18.59
C GLU A 5 24.79 16.35 18.61
N GLU A 6 25.67 15.70 19.35
CA GLU A 6 25.68 14.25 19.55
C GLU A 6 24.37 13.77 20.22
N ALA A 7 23.88 14.48 21.23
CA ALA A 7 22.61 14.15 21.88
C ALA A 7 21.43 14.23 20.90
N VAL A 8 21.40 15.25 20.04
CA VAL A 8 20.33 15.43 19.04
C VAL A 8 20.39 14.34 17.98
N PHE A 9 21.55 14.17 17.33
CA PHE A 9 21.64 13.29 16.17
C PHE A 9 21.72 11.82 16.55
N ASP A 10 22.38 11.43 17.64
CA ASP A 10 22.53 10.01 18.01
C ASP A 10 21.39 9.45 18.86
N TYR A 11 20.53 10.30 19.44
CA TYR A 11 19.44 9.84 20.33
C TYR A 11 18.08 10.41 19.96
N ILE A 12 17.95 11.73 19.77
CA ILE A 12 16.63 12.35 19.53
C ILE A 12 16.12 12.01 18.13
N CYS A 13 16.93 12.22 17.09
CA CYS A 13 16.57 11.90 15.71
C CYS A 13 16.15 10.43 15.53
N PRO A 14 16.97 9.43 15.90
CA PRO A 14 16.58 8.03 15.72
C PRO A 14 15.39 7.63 16.59
N PHE A 15 15.24 8.19 17.80
CA PHE A 15 14.05 7.93 18.63
C PHE A 15 12.77 8.41 17.96
N LEU A 16 12.75 9.65 17.46
CA LEU A 16 11.60 10.19 16.72
C LEU A 16 11.37 9.41 15.42
N GLY A 17 12.44 9.01 14.74
CA GLY A 17 12.38 8.10 13.59
C GLY A 17 11.69 6.77 13.92
N CYS A 18 11.97 6.17 15.09
CA CYS A 18 11.30 4.94 15.53
C CYS A 18 9.78 5.15 15.72
N LEU A 19 9.38 6.27 16.32
CA LEU A 19 7.96 6.59 16.55
C LEU A 19 7.20 6.81 15.24
N ILE A 20 7.80 7.55 14.30
CA ILE A 20 7.18 7.81 13.00
C ILE A 20 7.14 6.53 12.17
N ALA A 21 8.22 5.74 12.12
CA ALA A 21 8.24 4.45 11.44
C ALA A 21 7.13 3.52 11.94
N SER A 22 6.95 3.43 13.26
CA SER A 22 5.86 2.63 13.86
C SER A 22 4.47 3.11 13.42
N THR A 23 4.29 4.43 13.32
CA THR A 23 3.04 5.03 12.83
C THR A 23 2.79 4.72 11.35
N LEU A 24 3.83 4.80 10.53
CA LEU A 24 3.78 4.48 9.10
C LEU A 24 3.45 2.99 8.88
N PHE A 25 4.06 2.09 9.65
CA PHE A 25 3.72 0.67 9.60
C PHE A 25 2.29 0.38 10.00
N ALA A 26 1.72 1.17 10.93
CA ALA A 26 0.34 1.03 11.35
C ALA A 26 -0.71 1.48 10.31
N ALA A 27 -0.30 2.16 9.23
CA ALA A 27 -1.21 2.69 8.22
C ALA A 27 -2.21 1.64 7.64
N PRO A 28 -1.79 0.46 7.14
CA PRO A 28 -2.70 -0.55 6.57
C PRO A 28 -3.54 -1.32 7.59
N ILE A 29 -3.39 -1.10 8.90
CA ILE A 29 -4.11 -1.86 9.93
C ILE A 29 -5.62 -1.71 9.76
N ASN A 30 -6.09 -0.49 9.56
CA ASN A 30 -7.52 -0.22 9.45
C ASN A 30 -8.10 -0.77 8.14
N ASP A 31 -7.35 -0.68 7.05
CA ASP A 31 -7.74 -1.22 5.75
C ASP A 31 -7.90 -2.73 5.82
N LEU A 32 -6.91 -3.45 6.37
CA LEU A 32 -7.03 -4.90 6.51
C LEU A 32 -8.14 -5.29 7.51
N ARG A 33 -8.30 -4.58 8.63
CA ARG A 33 -9.41 -4.84 9.57
C ARG A 33 -10.77 -4.70 8.89
N LYS A 34 -10.92 -3.70 8.03
CA LYS A 34 -12.13 -3.50 7.24
C LYS A 34 -12.34 -4.65 6.25
N SER A 35 -11.33 -5.01 5.47
CA SER A 35 -11.39 -6.15 4.53
C SER A 35 -11.69 -7.48 5.23
N LEU A 36 -11.12 -7.72 6.41
CA LEU A 36 -11.42 -8.90 7.24
C LEU A 36 -12.88 -8.95 7.71
N ARG A 37 -13.45 -7.80 8.05
CA ARG A 37 -14.87 -7.69 8.42
C ARG A 37 -15.79 -7.93 7.23
N GLU A 38 -15.42 -7.37 6.08
CA GLU A 38 -16.17 -7.49 4.82
C GLU A 38 -15.96 -8.84 4.12
N ARG A 39 -15.03 -9.67 4.60
CA ARG A 39 -14.63 -10.96 4.01
C ARG A 39 -14.20 -10.86 2.54
N THR A 40 -13.69 -9.71 2.13
CA THR A 40 -13.15 -9.50 0.79
C THR A 40 -11.96 -8.56 0.83
N LEU A 41 -10.96 -8.80 -0.02
CA LEU A 41 -9.86 -7.85 -0.22
C LEU A 41 -10.32 -6.60 -0.95
N GLY A 42 -11.39 -6.69 -1.77
CA GLY A 42 -11.79 -5.59 -2.65
C GLY A 42 -10.63 -5.12 -3.53
N SER A 43 -10.32 -3.82 -3.46
CA SER A 43 -9.21 -3.19 -4.18
C SER A 43 -7.88 -3.17 -3.41
N LEU A 44 -7.82 -3.74 -2.21
CA LEU A 44 -6.63 -3.73 -1.38
C LEU A 44 -5.54 -4.63 -1.99
N ASN A 45 -4.36 -4.06 -2.24
CA ASN A 45 -3.21 -4.79 -2.76
C ASN A 45 -2.28 -5.26 -1.62
N PRO A 46 -2.20 -6.57 -1.34
CA PRO A 46 -1.40 -7.09 -0.23
C PRO A 46 0.09 -7.34 -0.58
N ASN A 47 0.48 -7.24 -1.85
CA ASN A 47 1.86 -7.54 -2.27
C ASN A 47 2.93 -6.73 -1.53
N PRO A 48 2.75 -5.42 -1.27
CA PRO A 48 3.73 -4.63 -0.51
C PRO A 48 4.00 -5.17 0.90
N TRP A 49 3.06 -5.89 1.52
CA TRP A 49 3.22 -6.43 2.88
C TRP A 49 4.21 -7.60 2.92
N ALA A 50 4.31 -8.39 1.86
CA ALA A 50 5.34 -9.42 1.74
C ALA A 50 6.73 -8.78 1.60
N ILE A 51 6.85 -7.76 0.74
CA ILE A 51 8.11 -7.02 0.57
C ILE A 51 8.53 -6.33 1.88
N LEU A 52 7.57 -5.78 2.63
CA LEU A 52 7.77 -5.22 3.97
C LEU A 52 8.38 -6.24 4.95
N THR A 53 7.90 -7.48 4.93
CA THR A 53 8.48 -8.55 5.77
C THR A 53 9.98 -8.69 5.49
N GLY A 54 10.34 -8.80 4.21
CA GLY A 54 11.74 -8.91 3.81
C GLY A 54 12.56 -7.69 4.20
N ASN A 55 11.98 -6.49 4.09
CA ASN A 55 12.66 -5.26 4.47
C ASN A 55 12.97 -5.21 5.97
N CYS A 56 11.97 -5.48 6.81
CA CYS A 56 12.18 -5.47 8.26
C CYS A 56 13.12 -6.59 8.71
N LEU A 57 13.07 -7.79 8.09
CA LEU A 57 14.05 -8.86 8.35
C LEU A 57 15.47 -8.40 8.05
N GLY A 58 15.68 -7.80 6.89
CA GLY A 58 16.99 -7.29 6.48
C GLY A 58 17.53 -6.22 7.42
N TRP A 59 16.71 -5.22 7.78
CA TRP A 59 17.13 -4.17 8.70
C TRP A 59 17.33 -4.64 10.14
N CYS A 60 16.51 -5.58 10.64
CA CYS A 60 16.76 -6.20 11.95
C CYS A 60 18.09 -6.96 11.96
N SER A 61 18.44 -7.60 10.84
CA SER A 61 19.71 -8.30 10.69
C SER A 61 20.88 -7.32 10.58
N TYR A 62 20.70 -6.22 9.86
CA TYR A 62 21.69 -5.14 9.79
C TYR A 62 21.96 -4.57 11.19
N ALA A 63 20.91 -4.29 11.96
CA ALA A 63 20.98 -3.81 13.33
C ALA A 63 21.73 -4.78 14.26
N TYR A 64 21.56 -6.09 14.06
CA TYR A 64 22.32 -7.10 14.80
C TYR A 64 23.83 -6.99 14.53
N TYR A 65 24.24 -6.85 13.26
CA TYR A 65 25.66 -6.73 12.90
C TYR A 65 26.29 -5.39 13.30
N THR A 66 25.53 -4.30 13.26
CA THR A 66 26.01 -2.97 13.65
C THR A 66 25.88 -2.69 15.15
N ASN A 67 25.22 -3.58 15.90
CA ASN A 67 24.82 -3.36 17.30
C ASN A 67 24.05 -2.05 17.48
N ASP A 68 23.13 -1.75 16.56
CA ASP A 68 22.33 -0.53 16.55
C ASP A 68 20.91 -0.79 17.10
N PRO A 69 20.62 -0.37 18.35
CA PRO A 69 19.32 -0.63 18.97
C PRO A 69 18.19 0.19 18.33
N PHE A 70 18.49 1.34 17.71
CA PHE A 70 17.46 2.18 17.10
C PHE A 70 16.98 1.60 15.77
N ILE A 71 17.89 1.11 14.94
CA ILE A 71 17.52 0.41 13.69
C ILE A 71 16.69 -0.83 14.03
N LEU A 72 17.05 -1.57 15.09
CA LEU A 72 16.26 -2.71 15.55
C LEU A 72 14.86 -2.26 16.02
N ALA A 73 14.80 -1.27 16.91
CA ALA A 73 13.56 -0.78 17.50
C ALA A 73 12.60 -0.20 16.45
N SER A 74 13.12 0.43 15.40
CA SER A 74 12.29 0.97 14.32
C SER A 74 11.69 -0.12 13.44
N ASN A 75 12.38 -1.25 13.23
CA ASN A 75 11.96 -2.28 12.29
C ASN A 75 11.19 -3.45 12.93
N LEU A 76 11.39 -3.74 14.21
CA LEU A 76 10.68 -4.82 14.90
C LEU A 76 9.14 -4.68 14.87
N PRO A 77 8.54 -3.50 15.12
CA PRO A 77 7.09 -3.34 15.02
C PRO A 77 6.57 -3.64 13.61
N GLY A 78 7.30 -3.19 12.58
CA GLY A 78 6.98 -3.46 11.18
C GLY A 78 7.08 -4.95 10.85
N LEU A 79 8.10 -5.65 11.37
CA LEU A 79 8.25 -7.09 11.19
C LEU A 79 7.06 -7.85 11.77
N VAL A 80 6.72 -7.62 13.04
CA VAL A 80 5.59 -8.29 13.70
C VAL A 80 4.28 -8.01 12.96
N LEU A 81 4.06 -6.75 12.61
CA LEU A 81 2.84 -6.36 11.91
C LEU A 81 2.77 -6.96 10.49
N SER A 82 3.89 -7.05 9.79
CA SER A 82 3.93 -7.61 8.43
C SER A 82 3.48 -9.07 8.40
N PHE A 83 3.79 -9.88 9.42
CA PHE A 83 3.29 -11.25 9.52
C PHE A 83 1.76 -11.27 9.63
N TRP A 84 1.21 -10.46 10.52
CA TRP A 84 -0.24 -10.35 10.68
C TRP A 84 -0.94 -9.88 9.40
N LEU A 85 -0.35 -8.90 8.71
CA LEU A 85 -0.85 -8.38 7.43
C LEU A 85 -0.90 -9.48 6.35
N ASN A 86 0.21 -10.20 6.16
CA ASN A 86 0.31 -11.29 5.18
C ASN A 86 -0.69 -12.41 5.49
N MET A 87 -0.80 -12.83 6.75
CA MET A 87 -1.77 -13.85 7.17
C MET A 87 -3.22 -13.43 6.91
N GLY A 88 -3.56 -12.16 7.17
CA GLY A 88 -4.90 -11.66 6.91
C GLY A 88 -5.24 -11.62 5.42
N ALA A 89 -4.32 -11.18 4.57
CA ALA A 89 -4.50 -11.22 3.12
C ALA A 89 -4.60 -12.64 2.56
N ALA A 90 -3.72 -13.53 3.00
CA ALA A 90 -3.75 -14.95 2.62
C ALA A 90 -5.10 -15.59 2.95
N LYS A 91 -5.61 -15.35 4.17
CA LYS A 91 -6.93 -15.82 4.59
C LYS A 91 -8.03 -15.32 3.66
N LEU A 92 -8.03 -14.04 3.30
CA LEU A 92 -9.06 -13.48 2.42
C LEU A 92 -8.98 -14.03 0.99
N GLN A 93 -7.77 -14.22 0.45
CA GLN A 93 -7.58 -14.83 -0.86
C GLN A 93 -8.01 -16.29 -0.88
N TYR A 94 -7.68 -17.04 0.17
CA TYR A 94 -8.12 -18.42 0.33
C TYR A 94 -9.65 -18.52 0.36
N LEU A 95 -10.32 -17.67 1.14
CA LEU A 95 -11.80 -17.62 1.18
C LEU A 95 -12.39 -17.36 -0.20
N ALA A 96 -11.87 -16.37 -0.94
CA ALA A 96 -12.35 -16.07 -2.29
C ALA A 96 -12.17 -17.25 -3.27
N GLN A 97 -11.05 -17.97 -3.17
CA GLN A 97 -10.80 -19.16 -3.99
C GLN A 97 -11.75 -20.32 -3.65
N VAL A 98 -12.02 -20.53 -2.36
CA VAL A 98 -12.97 -21.55 -1.90
C VAL A 98 -14.38 -21.23 -2.38
N ASP A 99 -14.84 -19.98 -2.24
CA ASP A 99 -16.16 -19.55 -2.71
C ASP A 99 -16.30 -19.75 -4.22
N ALA A 100 -15.27 -19.42 -5.01
CA ALA A 100 -15.25 -19.66 -6.45
C ALA A 100 -15.26 -21.16 -6.80
N ALA A 101 -14.51 -21.98 -6.08
CA ALA A 101 -14.47 -23.43 -6.28
C ALA A 101 -15.84 -24.08 -5.98
N ILE A 102 -16.52 -23.63 -4.92
CA ILE A 102 -17.88 -24.08 -4.59
C ILE A 102 -18.87 -23.65 -5.67
N ALA A 103 -18.84 -22.39 -6.11
CA ALA A 103 -19.72 -21.88 -7.16
C ALA A 103 -19.58 -22.69 -8.47
N ASN A 104 -18.34 -22.95 -8.90
CA ASN A 104 -18.05 -23.77 -10.08
C ASN A 104 -18.55 -25.23 -9.95
N ARG A 105 -18.53 -25.79 -8.73
CA ARG A 105 -19.07 -27.15 -8.47
C ARG A 105 -20.59 -27.18 -8.52
N LEU A 106 -21.27 -26.15 -8.02
CA LEU A 106 -22.73 -26.04 -8.09
C LEU A 106 -23.21 -25.88 -9.54
N ASP A 107 -22.48 -25.12 -10.35
CA ASP A 107 -22.73 -24.95 -11.78
C ASP A 107 -22.60 -26.29 -12.53
N LYS A 108 -21.45 -26.98 -12.38
CA LYS A 108 -21.21 -28.30 -12.98
C LYS A 108 -22.13 -29.41 -12.50
N SER A 109 -22.58 -29.37 -11.23
CA SER A 109 -23.55 -30.34 -10.69
C SER A 109 -24.94 -30.18 -11.31
N THR A 110 -25.27 -28.97 -11.77
CA THR A 110 -26.51 -28.71 -12.53
C THR A 110 -26.39 -29.28 -13.95
N GLU A 111 -25.17 -29.36 -14.49
CA GLU A 111 -24.88 -29.86 -15.84
C GLU A 111 -24.64 -31.39 -15.93
N HIS A 112 -24.06 -32.01 -14.89
CA HIS A 112 -23.64 -33.42 -14.92
C HIS A 112 -24.28 -34.28 -13.82
N ALA A 113 -25.54 -34.66 -14.03
CA ALA A 113 -26.14 -35.84 -13.39
C ALA A 113 -25.68 -37.14 -14.07
N THR A 114 -24.38 -37.47 -14.04
CA THR A 114 -23.88 -38.84 -14.32
C THR A 114 -22.56 -39.06 -13.58
N ILE A 115 -22.63 -39.84 -12.51
CA ILE A 115 -21.68 -39.87 -11.40
C ILE A 115 -20.86 -41.17 -11.45
N GLY A 116 -19.53 -41.07 -11.35
CA GLY A 116 -18.70 -42.22 -11.02
C GLY A 116 -17.20 -42.02 -11.21
N THR A 117 -16.78 -41.36 -12.29
CA THR A 117 -15.36 -41.25 -12.68
C THR A 117 -14.68 -39.95 -12.21
N THR A 118 -15.44 -38.89 -11.95
CA THR A 118 -14.95 -37.55 -11.58
C THR A 118 -14.40 -37.43 -10.15
N LEU A 119 -14.74 -38.34 -9.24
CA LEU A 119 -14.40 -38.21 -7.81
C LEU A 119 -12.89 -38.38 -7.55
N GLN A 120 -12.19 -39.16 -8.38
CA GLN A 120 -10.76 -39.47 -8.21
C GLN A 120 -9.84 -38.45 -8.91
N GLU A 121 -10.30 -37.75 -9.95
CA GLU A 121 -9.59 -36.61 -10.54
C GLU A 121 -9.68 -35.35 -9.65
N ASN A 122 -10.81 -35.16 -8.96
CA ASN A 122 -11.07 -34.02 -8.07
C ASN A 122 -10.18 -33.97 -6.80
N ILE A 123 -9.59 -35.09 -6.37
CA ILE A 123 -8.64 -35.10 -5.22
C ILE A 123 -7.24 -34.64 -5.66
N LYS A 124 -6.92 -34.77 -6.95
CA LYS A 124 -5.68 -34.27 -7.55
C LYS A 124 -5.73 -32.76 -7.84
N GLU A 125 -6.93 -32.18 -7.95
CA GLU A 125 -7.15 -30.74 -8.08
C GLU A 125 -7.15 -30.03 -6.71
N SER A 126 -5.98 -29.44 -6.42
CA SER A 126 -5.76 -28.28 -5.55
C SER A 126 -5.72 -28.49 -4.04
N LEU A 127 -4.49 -28.68 -3.52
CA LEU A 127 -4.10 -27.89 -2.36
C LEU A 127 -4.32 -26.41 -2.74
N ILE A 128 -5.45 -25.83 -2.35
CA ILE A 128 -5.76 -24.41 -2.60
C ILE A 128 -4.80 -23.58 -1.74
N TYR A 129 -3.72 -23.09 -2.36
CA TYR A 129 -2.81 -22.14 -1.74
C TYR A 129 -3.15 -20.71 -2.18
N SER A 130 -3.07 -19.76 -1.26
CA SER A 130 -3.26 -18.36 -1.62
C SER A 130 -2.00 -17.80 -2.32
N PRO A 131 -2.15 -16.93 -3.33
CA PRO A 131 -1.02 -16.23 -3.94
C PRO A 131 -0.16 -15.48 -2.93
N GLN A 132 -0.79 -14.89 -1.90
CA GLN A 132 -0.10 -14.18 -0.83
C GLN A 132 0.76 -15.11 0.01
N ASP A 133 0.28 -16.30 0.38
CA ASP A 133 1.07 -17.28 1.13
C ASP A 133 2.34 -17.66 0.36
N VAL A 134 2.20 -17.91 -0.94
CA VAL A 134 3.34 -18.25 -1.79
C VAL A 134 4.34 -17.10 -1.88
N LEU A 135 3.85 -15.86 -2.06
CA LEU A 135 4.73 -14.69 -2.11
C LEU A 135 5.45 -14.47 -0.78
N PHE A 136 4.72 -14.53 0.33
CA PHE A 136 5.25 -14.38 1.68
C PHE A 136 6.32 -15.44 1.98
N LEU A 137 6.02 -16.72 1.73
CA LEU A 137 6.95 -17.82 1.94
C LEU A 137 8.20 -17.69 1.07
N ARG A 138 8.08 -17.27 -0.20
CA ARG A 138 9.23 -16.99 -1.06
C ARG A 138 10.13 -15.92 -0.47
N VAL A 139 9.55 -14.81 0.02
CA VAL A 139 10.32 -13.74 0.67
C VAL A 139 11.03 -14.27 1.91
N VAL A 140 10.33 -15.01 2.78
CA VAL A 140 10.92 -15.59 4.00
C VAL A 140 12.06 -16.56 3.66
N ILE A 141 11.89 -17.43 2.65
CA ILE A 141 12.93 -18.37 2.22
C ILE A 141 14.15 -17.62 1.68
N ILE A 142 13.94 -16.59 0.84
CA ILE A 142 15.03 -15.77 0.31
C ILE A 142 15.82 -15.13 1.45
N TRP A 143 15.14 -14.46 2.39
CA TRP A 143 15.82 -13.80 3.51
C TRP A 143 16.47 -14.79 4.47
N SER A 144 15.82 -15.93 4.77
CA SER A 144 16.43 -16.99 5.57
C SER A 144 17.72 -17.52 4.93
N SER A 145 17.71 -17.69 3.60
CA SER A 145 18.90 -18.12 2.84
C SER A 145 20.01 -17.08 2.92
N VAL A 146 19.68 -15.79 2.75
CA VAL A 146 20.65 -14.68 2.90
C VAL A 146 21.27 -14.70 4.30
N LEU A 147 20.46 -14.85 5.35
CA LEU A 147 20.95 -14.84 6.73
C LEU A 147 21.83 -16.05 7.06
N VAL A 148 21.48 -17.24 6.56
CA VAL A 148 22.34 -18.42 6.71
C VAL A 148 23.66 -18.23 5.97
N CYS A 149 23.62 -17.74 4.73
CA CYS A 149 24.82 -17.51 3.93
C CYS A 149 25.76 -16.47 4.54
N VAL A 150 25.21 -15.37 5.05
CA VAL A 150 26.01 -14.29 5.65
C VAL A 150 26.46 -14.64 7.07
N GLY A 151 25.56 -15.13 7.91
CA GLY A 151 25.82 -15.27 9.34
C GLY A 151 26.35 -16.61 9.81
N TRP A 152 26.09 -17.69 9.07
CA TRP A 152 26.45 -19.05 9.52
C TRP A 152 27.57 -19.67 8.70
N LEU A 153 27.53 -19.53 7.37
CA LEU A 153 28.48 -20.23 6.50
C LEU A 153 29.90 -19.66 6.54
N GLY A 154 30.11 -18.49 7.18
CA GLY A 154 31.43 -17.87 7.29
C GLY A 154 32.04 -17.40 5.97
N TYR A 155 31.23 -17.30 4.91
CA TYR A 155 31.69 -16.96 3.56
C TYR A 155 32.29 -15.54 3.47
N PHE A 156 31.76 -14.61 4.26
CA PHE A 156 32.10 -13.18 4.15
C PHE A 156 33.28 -12.75 5.01
N GLN A 157 33.80 -13.61 5.89
CA GLN A 157 35.05 -13.42 6.65
C GLN A 157 35.22 -12.00 7.24
N GLY A 158 34.21 -11.48 7.95
CA GLY A 158 34.25 -10.13 8.53
C GLY A 158 33.61 -9.03 7.66
N HIS A 159 33.05 -9.37 6.49
CA HIS A 159 32.34 -8.45 5.61
C HIS A 159 30.81 -8.61 5.65
N GLU A 160 30.28 -9.21 6.72
CA GLU A 160 28.85 -9.52 6.88
C GLU A 160 28.00 -8.25 6.88
N THR A 161 28.47 -7.19 7.54
CA THR A 161 27.80 -5.89 7.61
C THR A 161 27.65 -5.27 6.22
N GLN A 162 28.69 -5.32 5.37
CA GLN A 162 28.62 -4.80 4.00
C GLN A 162 27.70 -5.66 3.14
N ALA A 163 27.72 -6.98 3.30
CA ALA A 163 26.87 -7.90 2.55
C ALA A 163 25.38 -7.67 2.87
N ILE A 164 25.00 -7.64 4.16
CA ILE A 164 23.62 -7.34 4.57
C ILE A 164 23.25 -5.91 4.16
N GLY A 165 24.16 -4.94 4.35
CA GLY A 165 23.96 -3.55 3.96
C GLY A 165 23.63 -3.38 2.47
N ALA A 166 24.33 -4.12 1.60
CA ALA A 166 24.01 -4.14 0.17
C ALA A 166 22.62 -4.73 -0.09
N MET A 167 22.29 -5.86 0.55
CA MET A 167 21.00 -6.53 0.36
C MET A 167 19.81 -5.69 0.82
N VAL A 168 19.91 -5.00 1.96
CA VAL A 168 18.83 -4.10 2.44
C VAL A 168 18.63 -2.91 1.52
N ASN A 169 19.71 -2.33 0.99
CA ASN A 169 19.64 -1.21 0.06
C ASN A 169 19.11 -1.62 -1.32
N ILE A 170 19.42 -2.82 -1.80
CA ILE A 170 18.78 -3.38 -3.01
C ILE A 170 17.27 -3.54 -2.76
N ASN A 171 16.86 -4.02 -1.59
CA ASN A 171 15.45 -4.16 -1.26
C ASN A 171 14.73 -2.79 -1.23
N MET A 172 15.39 -1.74 -0.72
CA MET A 172 14.84 -0.37 -0.71
C MET A 172 14.49 0.17 -2.11
N ILE A 173 15.20 -0.25 -3.16
CA ILE A 173 14.87 0.17 -4.53
C ILE A 173 13.44 -0.23 -4.92
N PHE A 174 12.97 -1.40 -4.50
CA PHE A 174 11.60 -1.85 -4.76
C PHE A 174 10.56 -0.98 -4.04
N PHE A 175 10.87 -0.44 -2.86
CA PHE A 175 9.99 0.50 -2.16
C PHE A 175 9.87 1.84 -2.89
N TYR A 176 10.94 2.30 -3.54
CA TYR A 176 10.93 3.54 -4.30
C TYR A 176 10.20 3.45 -5.63
N ALA A 177 9.92 2.25 -6.14
CA ALA A 177 9.08 2.07 -7.31
C ALA A 177 7.66 2.64 -7.12
N ALA A 178 7.08 2.50 -5.92
CA ALA A 178 5.74 2.99 -5.62
C ALA A 178 5.61 4.53 -5.70
N PRO A 179 6.40 5.35 -4.98
CA PRO A 179 6.32 6.80 -5.10
C PRO A 179 6.70 7.30 -6.50
N LEU A 180 7.65 6.65 -7.19
CA LEU A 180 7.96 6.96 -8.60
C LEU A 180 6.74 6.75 -9.51
N GLN A 181 6.04 5.64 -9.35
CA GLN A 181 4.81 5.36 -10.09
C GLN A 181 3.72 6.40 -9.78
N THR A 182 3.54 6.79 -8.51
CA THR A 182 2.60 7.85 -8.12
C THR A 182 2.95 9.18 -8.77
N MET A 183 4.23 9.58 -8.76
CA MET A 183 4.68 10.83 -9.41
C MET A 183 4.41 10.82 -10.91
N LYS A 184 4.69 9.69 -11.58
CA LYS A 184 4.34 9.51 -13.00
C LYS A 184 2.85 9.73 -13.22
N THR A 185 2.00 9.09 -12.41
CA THR A 185 0.54 9.26 -12.50
C THR A 185 0.14 10.73 -12.34
N VAL A 186 0.69 11.47 -11.38
CA VAL A 186 0.37 12.90 -11.19
C VAL A 186 0.78 13.74 -12.41
N ILE A 187 1.94 13.46 -13.00
CA ILE A 187 2.43 14.18 -14.18
C ILE A 187 1.55 13.90 -15.40
N ASP A 188 1.11 12.65 -15.57
CA ASP A 188 0.29 12.20 -16.70
C ASP A 188 -1.16 12.72 -16.57
N THR A 189 -1.76 12.63 -15.38
CA THR A 189 -3.13 13.06 -15.12
C THR A 189 -3.27 14.55 -14.81
N LYS A 190 -2.13 15.25 -14.59
CA LYS A 190 -2.08 16.65 -14.15
C LYS A 190 -2.87 16.91 -12.85
N CYS A 191 -3.06 15.88 -12.03
CA CYS A 191 -3.86 15.91 -10.81
C CYS A 191 -3.14 15.18 -9.66
N SER A 192 -3.12 15.78 -8.47
CA SER A 192 -2.41 15.25 -7.30
C SER A 192 -3.28 14.40 -6.35
N ASP A 193 -4.44 13.92 -6.79
CA ASP A 193 -5.37 13.12 -5.96
C ASP A 193 -4.80 11.77 -5.50
N SER A 194 -3.87 11.19 -6.27
CA SER A 194 -3.18 9.95 -5.91
C SER A 194 -2.18 10.12 -4.76
N ILE A 195 -1.86 11.36 -4.38
CA ILE A 195 -0.93 11.66 -3.28
C ILE A 195 -1.68 11.90 -1.97
N HIS A 196 -1.41 11.02 -0.99
CA HIS A 196 -1.87 11.21 0.39
C HIS A 196 -0.88 12.06 1.20
N SER A 197 -1.22 13.34 1.41
CA SER A 197 -0.32 14.34 2.00
C SER A 197 0.25 13.96 3.38
N PRO A 198 -0.55 13.47 4.37
CA PRO A 198 -0.01 13.05 5.67
C PRO A 198 1.10 11.98 5.55
N THR A 199 0.91 10.98 4.69
CA THR A 199 1.89 9.90 4.49
C THR A 199 3.19 10.43 3.92
N ILE A 200 3.13 11.34 2.94
CA ILE A 200 4.35 11.93 2.38
C ILE A 200 5.07 12.78 3.41
N THR A 201 4.35 13.61 4.18
CA THR A 201 4.97 14.41 5.23
C THR A 201 5.66 13.53 6.26
N LEU A 202 4.99 12.48 6.76
CA LEU A 202 5.59 11.54 7.71
C LEU A 202 6.78 10.81 7.11
N ASN A 203 6.71 10.36 5.85
CA ASN A 203 7.84 9.73 5.16
C ASN A 203 9.03 10.69 5.00
N CYS A 204 8.81 11.95 4.63
CA CYS A 204 9.87 12.97 4.52
C CYS A 204 10.55 13.22 5.87
N VAL A 205 9.76 13.42 6.93
CA VAL A 205 10.29 13.69 8.27
C VAL A 205 11.04 12.46 8.80
N ASN A 206 10.50 11.27 8.61
CA ASN A 206 11.17 10.02 8.96
C ASN A 206 12.49 9.87 8.21
N ALA A 207 12.48 10.05 6.89
CA ALA A 207 13.68 9.98 6.06
C ALA A 207 14.73 11.03 6.49
N ALA A 208 14.32 12.24 6.85
CA ALA A 208 15.23 13.26 7.36
C ALA A 208 15.88 12.83 8.69
N PHE A 209 15.13 12.26 9.63
CA PHE A 209 15.69 11.76 10.88
C PHE A 209 16.69 10.62 10.68
N TRP A 210 16.36 9.64 9.84
CA TRP A 210 17.28 8.54 9.53
C TRP A 210 18.48 8.97 8.69
N PHE A 211 18.32 9.96 7.80
CA PHE A 211 19.43 10.57 7.09
C PHE A 211 20.41 11.23 8.07
N LEU A 212 19.92 12.11 8.94
CA LEU A 212 20.74 12.80 9.93
C LEU A 212 21.43 11.82 10.89
N TYR A 213 20.69 10.80 11.35
CA TYR A 213 21.24 9.74 12.18
C TYR A 213 22.36 8.98 11.45
N GLY A 214 22.13 8.51 10.23
CA GLY A 214 23.14 7.79 9.45
C GLY A 214 24.37 8.65 9.16
N VAL A 215 24.21 9.96 8.92
CA VAL A 215 25.36 10.88 8.75
C VAL A 215 26.17 10.98 10.05
N ALA A 216 25.52 11.15 11.21
CA ALA A 216 26.18 11.21 12.51
C ALA A 216 26.94 9.91 12.83
N ARG A 217 26.34 8.77 12.50
CA ARG A 217 26.95 7.43 12.65
C ARG A 217 27.99 7.09 11.58
N ARG A 218 28.17 7.94 10.56
CA ARG A 218 28.98 7.68 9.35
C ARG A 218 28.61 6.38 8.65
N ASP A 219 27.31 6.07 8.64
CA ASP A 219 26.74 4.86 8.10
C ASP A 219 25.99 5.12 6.78
N ILE A 220 26.67 4.86 5.66
CA ILE A 220 26.11 5.01 4.31
C ILE A 220 24.96 4.05 4.01
N VAL A 221 24.92 2.90 4.69
CA VAL A 221 23.80 1.96 4.53
C VAL A 221 22.53 2.62 5.03
N VAL A 222 22.61 3.42 6.09
CA VAL A 222 21.46 4.15 6.66
C VAL A 222 21.21 5.47 5.91
N TRP A 223 22.18 6.37 5.80
CA TRP A 223 21.90 7.71 5.24
C TRP A 223 21.67 7.68 3.72
N GLY A 224 22.30 6.76 3.00
CA GLY A 224 22.20 6.62 1.55
C GLY A 224 20.77 6.47 1.05
N PRO A 225 20.04 5.39 1.38
CA PRO A 225 18.65 5.23 0.96
C PRO A 225 17.77 6.36 1.50
N ASN A 226 17.97 6.83 2.73
CA ASN A 226 17.13 7.87 3.33
C ASN A 226 17.29 9.23 2.62
N SER A 227 18.49 9.55 2.12
CA SER A 227 18.70 10.73 1.27
C SER A 227 17.88 10.64 -0.03
N LEU A 228 17.84 9.47 -0.66
CA LEU A 228 17.04 9.24 -1.87
C LEU A 228 15.54 9.33 -1.56
N GLY A 229 15.09 8.74 -0.45
CA GLY A 229 13.71 8.84 0.01
C GLY A 229 13.29 10.29 0.28
N LEU A 230 14.17 11.09 0.89
CA LEU A 230 13.92 12.51 1.13
C LEU A 230 13.79 13.30 -0.18
N CYS A 231 14.67 13.05 -1.16
CA CYS A 231 14.58 13.66 -2.50
C CYS A 231 13.26 13.31 -3.20
N LEU A 232 12.83 12.04 -3.15
CA LEU A 232 11.56 11.60 -3.72
C LEU A 232 10.38 12.29 -3.01
N GLY A 233 10.40 12.34 -1.68
CA GLY A 233 9.35 12.97 -0.90
C GLY A 233 9.22 14.48 -1.15
N ILE A 234 10.34 15.21 -1.23
CA ILE A 234 10.37 16.63 -1.62
C ILE A 234 9.78 16.80 -3.03
N SER A 235 10.15 15.92 -3.97
CA SER A 235 9.61 15.94 -5.33
C SER A 235 8.10 15.75 -5.35
N GLN A 236 7.57 14.83 -4.54
CA GLN A 236 6.12 14.62 -4.41
C GLN A 236 5.41 15.83 -3.79
N VAL A 237 5.99 16.47 -2.78
CA VAL A 237 5.45 17.72 -2.21
C VAL A 237 5.42 18.82 -3.27
N ALA A 238 6.50 18.99 -4.04
CA ALA A 238 6.55 19.96 -5.12
C ALA A 238 5.46 19.72 -6.18
N LEU A 239 5.24 18.45 -6.57
CA LEU A 239 4.16 18.09 -7.48
C LEU A 239 2.77 18.41 -6.92
N CYS A 240 2.54 18.22 -5.62
CA CYS A 240 1.27 18.62 -4.98
C CYS A 240 1.04 20.14 -4.99
N LEU A 241 2.10 20.94 -4.91
CA LEU A 241 2.00 22.40 -4.99
C LEU A 241 1.77 22.87 -6.44
N TRP A 242 2.31 22.14 -7.41
CA TRP A 242 2.20 22.47 -8.84
C TRP A 242 0.87 22.01 -9.46
N TYR A 243 0.41 20.81 -9.11
CA TYR A 243 -0.80 20.21 -9.67
C TYR A 243 -1.95 20.21 -8.65
N PRO A 244 -3.07 20.89 -8.93
CA PRO A 244 -4.20 20.96 -8.00
C PRO A 244 -4.86 19.58 -7.83
N LYS A 245 -5.55 19.41 -6.70
CA LYS A 245 -6.49 18.30 -6.48
C LYS A 245 -7.77 18.55 -7.26
N SER A 246 -8.43 17.52 -7.80
CA SER A 246 -9.62 17.70 -8.67
C SER A 246 -10.75 18.46 -7.96
N GLY A 247 -10.89 18.29 -6.64
CA GLY A 247 -11.88 19.03 -5.84
C GLY A 247 -11.65 20.54 -5.70
N ARG A 248 -10.48 21.06 -6.13
CA ARG A 248 -10.14 22.49 -6.06
C ARG A 248 -10.42 23.25 -7.37
N GLN A 249 -10.79 22.56 -8.45
CA GLN A 249 -11.19 23.17 -9.72
C GLN A 249 -12.69 23.51 -9.82
N GLY A 250 -13.51 23.15 -8.82
CA GLY A 250 -14.97 23.38 -8.84
C GLY A 250 -15.48 24.67 -8.18
N GLY A 251 -14.62 25.63 -7.86
CA GLY A 251 -14.99 26.81 -7.04
C GLY A 251 -14.77 28.19 -7.68
N GLY A 252 -14.60 28.28 -9.00
CA GLY A 252 -14.18 29.51 -9.68
C GLY A 252 -14.87 29.77 -11.01
N GLY A 253 -16.17 29.54 -11.08
CA GLY A 253 -17.01 29.96 -12.19
C GLY A 253 -18.34 30.44 -11.65
N GLU A 254 -18.45 31.74 -11.38
CA GLU A 254 -19.74 32.41 -11.26
C GLU A 254 -20.51 32.15 -12.56
N MET A 255 -21.58 31.35 -12.48
CA MET A 255 -22.65 31.43 -13.47
C MET A 255 -23.41 32.71 -13.16
N GLU A 256 -23.02 33.78 -13.84
CA GLU A 256 -23.82 34.99 -13.97
C GLU A 256 -25.17 34.59 -14.59
N PHE A 257 -26.22 34.59 -13.78
CA PHE A 257 -27.60 34.46 -14.28
C PHE A 257 -27.94 35.77 -14.98
N GLU A 258 -27.94 35.77 -16.32
CA GLU A 258 -28.61 36.83 -17.07
C GLU A 258 -30.10 36.84 -16.71
N PRO A 259 -30.69 38.00 -16.37
CA PRO A 259 -32.11 38.09 -16.16
C PRO A 259 -32.82 37.97 -17.52
N VAL A 260 -33.62 36.92 -17.66
CA VAL A 260 -34.52 36.74 -18.81
C VAL A 260 -35.38 37.98 -18.98
N SER A 261 -35.20 38.66 -20.10
CA SER A 261 -36.05 39.77 -20.52
C SER A 261 -37.48 39.29 -20.65
N THR A 262 -38.39 40.04 -20.04
CA THR A 262 -39.84 39.92 -20.17
C THR A 262 -40.24 40.07 -21.64
N LEU A 263 -40.74 38.99 -22.24
CA LEU A 263 -41.54 39.07 -23.45
C LEU A 263 -43.01 39.03 -23.06
N ASP A 264 -43.69 40.04 -23.58
CA ASP A 264 -45.02 40.55 -23.30
C ASP A 264 -46.15 39.53 -23.28
N ALA A 265 -47.13 39.82 -22.42
CA ALA A 265 -48.43 39.17 -22.38
C ALA A 265 -49.29 39.63 -23.56
N ASP A 266 -49.98 38.69 -24.20
CA ASP A 266 -51.15 38.97 -25.05
C ASP A 266 -52.36 38.23 -24.44
N PRO A 267 -53.43 38.93 -24.00
CA PRO A 267 -54.59 38.30 -23.40
C PRO A 267 -55.79 38.39 -24.36
N ASP A 268 -56.06 37.33 -25.12
CA ASP A 268 -57.40 37.05 -25.66
C ASP A 268 -57.40 35.68 -26.35
N ASP A 269 -58.07 34.69 -25.75
CA ASP A 269 -59.26 34.10 -26.37
C ASP A 269 -59.90 33.10 -25.43
N SER A 270 -61.20 33.27 -25.24
CA SER A 270 -62.12 32.48 -24.44
C SER A 270 -62.63 31.24 -25.19
N ASP A 271 -63.10 30.27 -24.40
CA ASP A 271 -64.09 29.23 -24.77
C ASP A 271 -63.63 28.08 -25.70
N ASP A 272 -63.45 26.87 -25.13
CA ASP A 272 -64.42 25.77 -25.31
C ASP A 272 -63.93 24.41 -24.74
N GLU A 273 -64.94 23.67 -24.24
CA GLU A 273 -65.10 22.41 -23.50
C GLU A 273 -64.12 21.19 -23.57
N PRO A 274 -64.25 20.22 -22.62
CA PRO A 274 -63.37 19.05 -22.49
C PRO A 274 -63.97 17.77 -23.09
N GLU A 275 -63.17 16.99 -23.85
CA GLU A 275 -63.53 15.61 -24.23
C GLU A 275 -62.55 14.56 -23.69
N GLY A 276 -63.09 13.67 -22.84
CA GLY A 276 -63.10 12.23 -23.14
C GLY A 276 -61.88 11.38 -22.79
N ILE A 277 -61.94 10.73 -21.62
CA ILE A 277 -61.09 9.60 -21.22
C ILE A 277 -61.50 8.33 -22.00
N HIS A 278 -60.56 7.61 -22.60
CA HIS A 278 -60.73 6.22 -23.01
C HIS A 278 -59.56 5.33 -22.52
N PRO A 279 -59.84 4.20 -21.82
CA PRO A 279 -58.82 3.24 -21.40
C PRO A 279 -58.50 2.19 -22.49
N ILE A 280 -57.24 1.77 -22.54
CA ILE A 280 -56.72 0.73 -23.43
C ILE A 280 -56.87 -0.65 -22.75
N PRO A 281 -57.41 -1.69 -23.43
CA PRO A 281 -57.56 -3.02 -22.85
C PRO A 281 -56.29 -3.86 -22.95
N VAL A 282 -56.05 -4.64 -21.90
CA VAL A 282 -55.04 -5.69 -21.77
C VAL A 282 -55.56 -6.96 -22.45
N THR A 283 -54.77 -7.56 -23.33
CA THR A 283 -54.96 -8.95 -23.81
C THR A 283 -53.80 -9.83 -23.35
N LEU A 284 -54.19 -11.01 -22.88
CA LEU A 284 -53.43 -12.14 -22.33
C LEU A 284 -52.23 -12.58 -23.19
#